data_AF-A0A7C5EZW9-F1
#
_entry.id   AF-A0A7C5EZW9-F1
#
_cell.length_a   1.000
_cell.length_b   1.000
_cell.length_c   1.000
_cell.angle_alpha   90.00
_cell.angle_beta   90.00
_cell.angle_gamma   90.00
#
_symmetry.space_group_name_H-M   'P 1'
#
loop_
_entity.id
_entity.type
_entity.pdbx_description
1 polymer ?
#
loop_
_entity_poly.entity_id
_entity_poly.type
_entity_poly.pdbx_seq_one_letter_code
_entity_poly.pdbx_strand_id
1 'polypeptide(L)'
;MDTDATYGVWWLVLVNSVFFIVFALSFTRPRTGRDWRSLGAFSAFIVALFAEMYGFPLSIYLLSGWLARHYPEIDPFAHDTGHFWHILLRRPGPAHSDPLHIFSEVLVFVGLILLAVSWRVLYWAQRDRTLATTGPYAWVRHPQYTAFMMIMLGFLLQWPTFPTLLMFPVLVGLYILLAYEEEAEARVQFGEAYDRYAAVTPAFFPSWRKRV
;
A
#
# COMPACT_ATOMS: atom_id res chain seq x y z
N MET A 1 -31.88 -13.42 -15.94
CA MET A 1 -31.34 -12.13 -15.47
C MET A 1 -29.85 -12.26 -15.66
N ASP A 2 -29.34 -11.80 -16.80
CA ASP A 2 -27.90 -11.78 -17.08
C ASP A 2 -27.32 -10.56 -16.37
N THR A 3 -26.87 -10.75 -15.14
CA THR A 3 -26.35 -9.66 -14.28
C THR A 3 -25.06 -10.08 -13.61
N ASP A 4 -24.02 -10.34 -14.38
CA ASP A 4 -22.65 -10.25 -13.87
C ASP A 4 -21.78 -9.66 -14.98
N ALA A 5 -21.87 -8.34 -15.14
CA ALA A 5 -20.84 -7.60 -15.84
C ALA A 5 -19.61 -7.54 -14.91
N THR A 6 -18.79 -8.56 -15.06
CA THR A 6 -17.70 -8.98 -14.17
C THR A 6 -16.48 -8.05 -14.23
N TYR A 7 -16.31 -7.37 -15.36
CA TYR A 7 -15.36 -6.29 -15.62
C TYR A 7 -16.07 -5.16 -16.37
N GLY A 8 -15.47 -3.97 -16.45
CA GLY A 8 -16.08 -2.77 -17.03
C GLY A 8 -16.93 -1.97 -16.05
N VAL A 9 -16.87 -2.30 -14.75
CA VAL A 9 -17.61 -1.63 -13.66
C VAL A 9 -16.83 -0.39 -13.20
N TRP A 10 -16.68 0.59 -14.08
CA TRP A 10 -15.85 1.77 -13.86
C TRP A 10 -16.28 2.65 -12.67
N TRP A 11 -17.55 2.57 -12.25
CA TRP A 11 -18.00 3.28 -11.06
C TRP A 11 -17.36 2.72 -9.78
N LEU A 12 -17.13 1.39 -9.69
CA LEU A 12 -16.38 0.78 -8.58
C LEU A 12 -14.93 1.22 -8.60
N VAL A 13 -14.33 1.34 -9.78
CA VAL A 13 -12.97 1.89 -9.94
C VAL A 13 -12.91 3.30 -9.34
N LEU A 14 -13.85 4.16 -9.73
CA LEU A 14 -13.93 5.53 -9.28
C LEU A 14 -14.13 5.63 -7.76
N VAL A 15 -15.15 4.96 -7.22
CA VAL A 15 -15.51 5.04 -5.79
C VAL A 15 -14.37 4.55 -4.91
N ASN A 16 -13.79 3.38 -5.21
CA ASN A 16 -12.69 2.84 -4.42
C ASN A 16 -11.43 3.70 -4.55
N SER A 17 -11.11 4.18 -5.76
CA SER A 17 -9.94 5.03 -5.95
C SER A 17 -10.08 6.35 -5.20
N VAL A 18 -11.24 7.02 -5.31
CA VAL A 18 -11.52 8.26 -4.58
C VAL A 18 -11.45 8.03 -3.07
N PHE A 19 -12.01 6.94 -2.56
CA PHE A 19 -11.94 6.60 -1.14
C PHE A 19 -10.49 6.52 -0.66
N PHE A 20 -9.63 5.71 -1.32
CA PHE A 20 -8.23 5.55 -0.88
C PHE A 20 -7.37 6.80 -1.11
N ILE A 21 -7.62 7.56 -2.18
CA ILE A 21 -6.88 8.80 -2.46
C ILE A 21 -7.26 9.90 -1.45
N VAL A 22 -8.55 10.09 -1.17
CA VAL A 22 -9.02 11.05 -0.16
C VAL A 22 -8.56 10.63 1.23
N PHE A 23 -8.59 9.33 1.52
CA PHE A 23 -8.05 8.77 2.75
C PHE A 23 -6.56 9.14 2.88
N ALA A 24 -5.73 8.84 1.88
CA ALA A 24 -4.31 9.19 1.90
C ALA A 24 -4.05 10.71 2.01
N LEU A 25 -4.82 11.53 1.29
CA LEU A 25 -4.79 13.00 1.37
C LEU A 25 -5.02 13.52 2.79
N SER A 26 -5.91 12.89 3.55
CA SER A 26 -6.24 13.31 4.91
C SER A 26 -5.05 13.19 5.88
N PHE A 27 -4.11 12.27 5.58
CA PHE A 27 -2.89 12.02 6.34
C PHE A 27 -1.69 12.80 5.80
N THR A 28 -1.46 12.81 4.48
CA THR A 28 -0.23 13.38 3.93
C THR A 28 -0.21 14.90 3.89
N ARG A 29 -1.40 15.55 3.82
CA ARG A 29 -1.57 17.02 3.76
C ARG A 29 -0.47 17.72 2.94
N PRO A 30 -0.34 17.40 1.64
CA PRO A 30 0.79 17.81 0.82
C PRO A 30 0.93 19.34 0.77
N ARG A 31 2.14 19.84 1.09
CA ARG A 31 2.48 21.28 1.07
C ARG A 31 3.49 21.60 -0.02
N THR A 32 4.39 20.67 -0.32
CA THR A 32 5.45 20.85 -1.31
C THR A 32 5.09 20.16 -2.62
N GLY A 33 5.72 20.58 -3.72
CA GLY A 33 5.59 19.87 -5.00
C GLY A 33 6.08 18.42 -4.94
N ARG A 34 6.93 18.06 -3.97
CA ARG A 34 7.36 16.66 -3.75
C ARG A 34 6.26 15.83 -3.11
N ASP A 35 5.59 16.38 -2.11
CA ASP A 35 4.46 15.72 -1.44
C ASP A 35 3.35 15.40 -2.47
N TRP A 36 3.07 16.34 -3.37
CA TRP A 36 2.12 16.14 -4.47
C TRP A 36 2.57 15.07 -5.47
N ARG A 37 3.86 14.98 -5.80
CA ARG A 37 4.39 13.90 -6.64
C ARG A 37 4.27 12.55 -5.97
N SER A 38 4.57 12.47 -4.68
CA SER A 38 4.45 11.27 -3.87
C SER A 38 3.01 10.78 -3.79
N LEU A 39 2.08 11.67 -3.46
CA LEU A 39 0.65 11.39 -3.48
C LEU A 39 0.15 11.01 -4.88
N GLY A 40 0.64 11.67 -5.93
CA GLY A 40 0.29 11.35 -7.31
C GLY A 40 0.72 9.94 -7.71
N ALA A 41 1.92 9.53 -7.31
CA ALA A 41 2.43 8.18 -7.56
C ALA A 41 1.61 7.12 -6.81
N PHE A 42 1.26 7.37 -5.54
CA PHE A 42 0.33 6.51 -4.79
C PHE A 42 -1.05 6.44 -5.45
N SER A 43 -1.58 7.58 -5.87
CA SER A 43 -2.89 7.68 -6.54
C SER A 43 -2.91 6.89 -7.84
N ALA A 44 -1.82 6.96 -8.62
CA ALA A 44 -1.67 6.17 -9.84
C ALA A 44 -1.65 4.66 -9.54
N PHE A 45 -0.99 4.22 -8.46
CA PHE A 45 -1.00 2.82 -8.04
C PHE A 45 -2.42 2.35 -7.68
N ILE A 46 -3.14 3.15 -6.90
CA ILE A 46 -4.54 2.87 -6.50
C ILE A 46 -5.45 2.79 -7.72
N VAL A 47 -5.37 3.76 -8.63
CA VAL A 47 -6.18 3.77 -9.86
C VAL A 47 -5.84 2.57 -10.74
N ALA A 48 -4.55 2.24 -10.92
CA ALA A 48 -4.13 1.09 -11.71
C ALA A 48 -4.63 -0.23 -11.11
N LEU A 49 -4.53 -0.39 -9.79
CA LEU A 49 -5.04 -1.55 -9.07
C LEU A 49 -6.55 -1.73 -9.29
N PHE A 50 -7.35 -0.70 -9.00
CA PHE A 50 -8.80 -0.82 -9.13
C PHE A 50 -9.26 -0.90 -10.58
N ALA A 51 -8.56 -0.26 -11.52
CA ALA A 51 -8.84 -0.38 -12.95
C ALA A 51 -8.61 -1.82 -13.45
N GLU A 52 -7.55 -2.49 -13.00
CA GLU A 52 -7.30 -3.90 -13.30
C GLU A 52 -8.31 -4.83 -12.61
N MET A 53 -8.82 -4.45 -11.44
CA MET A 53 -9.74 -5.28 -10.66
C MET A 53 -11.19 -5.19 -11.16
N TYR A 54 -11.70 -3.99 -11.43
CA TYR A 54 -13.11 -3.78 -11.81
C TYR A 54 -13.29 -3.21 -13.22
N GLY A 55 -12.26 -2.57 -13.78
CA GLY A 55 -12.29 -1.91 -15.08
C GLY A 55 -11.90 -2.86 -16.20
N PHE A 56 -10.69 -2.68 -16.75
CA PHE A 56 -10.14 -3.52 -17.79
C PHE A 56 -8.93 -4.31 -17.25
N PRO A 57 -8.99 -5.65 -17.19
CA PRO A 57 -7.93 -6.47 -16.64
C PRO A 57 -6.81 -6.66 -17.66
N LEU A 58 -6.03 -5.60 -17.88
CA LEU A 58 -4.91 -5.56 -18.82
C LEU A 58 -3.93 -6.72 -18.60
N SER A 59 -3.61 -7.03 -17.34
CA SER A 59 -2.67 -8.12 -17.02
C SER A 59 -3.17 -9.48 -17.47
N ILE A 60 -4.46 -9.76 -17.26
CA ILE A 60 -5.12 -10.99 -17.73
C ILE A 60 -5.21 -10.99 -19.25
N TYR A 61 -5.60 -9.86 -19.85
CA TYR A 61 -5.70 -9.72 -21.30
C TYR A 61 -4.37 -10.05 -22.00
N LEU A 62 -3.25 -9.52 -21.48
CA LEU A 62 -1.90 -9.80 -22.01
C LEU A 62 -1.50 -11.27 -21.84
N LEU A 63 -1.96 -11.92 -20.77
CA LEU A 63 -1.69 -13.33 -20.49
C LEU A 63 -2.67 -14.31 -21.15
N SER A 64 -3.77 -13.82 -21.74
CA SER A 64 -4.88 -14.65 -22.25
C SER A 64 -4.40 -15.78 -23.17
N GLY A 65 -3.50 -15.52 -24.12
CA GLY A 65 -2.96 -16.54 -25.02
C GLY A 65 -2.03 -17.56 -24.35
N TRP A 66 -1.39 -17.21 -23.22
CA TRP A 66 -0.64 -18.17 -22.40
C TRP A 66 -1.57 -18.98 -21.50
N LEU A 67 -2.55 -18.31 -20.87
CA LEU A 67 -3.57 -18.91 -20.02
C LEU A 67 -4.40 -19.95 -20.78
N ALA A 68 -4.92 -19.61 -21.96
CA ALA A 68 -5.72 -20.51 -22.78
C ALA A 68 -4.96 -21.79 -23.20
N ARG A 69 -3.62 -21.73 -23.28
CA ARG A 69 -2.79 -22.89 -23.62
C ARG A 69 -2.49 -23.80 -22.43
N HIS A 70 -2.39 -23.25 -21.22
CA HIS A 70 -1.97 -24.00 -20.02
C HIS A 70 -3.12 -24.32 -19.06
N TYR A 71 -4.24 -23.60 -19.18
CA TYR A 71 -5.45 -23.68 -18.35
C TYR A 71 -6.72 -23.53 -19.22
N PRO A 72 -6.93 -24.38 -20.24
CA PRO A 72 -8.05 -24.26 -21.18
C PRO A 72 -9.44 -24.39 -20.51
N GLU A 73 -9.50 -25.00 -19.34
CA GLU A 73 -10.71 -25.20 -18.55
C GLU A 73 -11.15 -23.98 -17.72
N ILE A 74 -10.31 -22.95 -17.60
CA ILE A 74 -10.58 -21.76 -16.78
C ILE A 74 -10.97 -20.59 -17.70
N ASP A 75 -12.10 -19.94 -17.41
CA ASP A 75 -12.40 -18.62 -18.00
C ASP A 75 -11.58 -17.55 -17.27
N PRO A 76 -10.55 -16.95 -17.92
CA PRO A 76 -9.70 -15.97 -17.27
C PRO A 76 -10.42 -14.63 -17.08
N PHE A 77 -11.55 -14.38 -17.73
CA PHE A 77 -12.31 -13.12 -17.64
C PHE A 77 -13.46 -13.18 -16.63
N ALA A 78 -13.65 -14.30 -15.92
CA ALA A 78 -14.54 -14.35 -14.76
C ALA A 78 -13.84 -13.75 -13.50
N HIS A 79 -14.55 -12.94 -12.70
CA HIS A 79 -13.98 -12.15 -11.58
C HIS A 79 -13.75 -13.04 -10.36
N ASP A 80 -14.66 -14.00 -10.13
CA ASP A 80 -14.51 -15.01 -9.08
C ASP A 80 -13.29 -15.93 -9.32
N THR A 81 -12.85 -16.06 -10.58
CA THR A 81 -11.61 -16.74 -10.99
C THR A 81 -10.44 -15.78 -11.26
N GLY A 82 -10.67 -14.47 -11.21
CA GLY A 82 -9.71 -13.40 -11.52
C GLY A 82 -8.62 -13.21 -10.46
N HIS A 83 -8.74 -13.88 -9.31
CA HIS A 83 -7.63 -14.01 -8.38
C HIS A 83 -6.51 -14.83 -9.02
N PHE A 84 -5.50 -14.14 -9.55
CA PHE A 84 -4.33 -14.71 -10.22
C PHE A 84 -3.72 -15.91 -9.47
N TRP A 85 -3.72 -15.88 -8.14
CA TRP A 85 -3.24 -16.98 -7.29
C TRP A 85 -4.06 -18.26 -7.41
N HIS A 86 -5.38 -18.20 -7.60
CA HIS A 86 -6.21 -19.38 -7.81
C HIS A 86 -5.90 -20.08 -9.12
N ILE A 87 -5.65 -19.28 -10.17
CA ILE A 87 -5.22 -19.79 -11.47
C ILE A 87 -3.83 -20.45 -11.34
N LEU A 88 -2.87 -19.77 -10.72
CA LEU A 88 -1.49 -20.27 -10.59
C LEU A 88 -1.37 -21.50 -9.68
N LEU A 89 -2.09 -21.53 -8.56
CA LEU A 89 -2.02 -22.59 -7.55
C LEU A 89 -2.98 -23.75 -7.81
N ARG A 90 -3.80 -23.68 -8.88
CA ARG A 90 -4.79 -24.70 -9.27
C ARG A 90 -5.73 -25.10 -8.12
N ARG A 91 -6.14 -24.13 -7.29
CA ARG A 91 -6.97 -24.39 -6.10
C ARG A 91 -8.47 -24.24 -6.43
N PRO A 92 -9.27 -25.32 -6.32
CA PRO A 92 -10.72 -25.21 -6.39
C PRO A 92 -11.28 -24.61 -5.09
N GLY A 93 -12.24 -23.68 -5.20
CA GLY A 93 -12.93 -23.08 -4.04
C GLY A 93 -13.08 -21.55 -4.14
N PRO A 94 -13.87 -20.93 -3.22
CA PRO A 94 -14.12 -19.49 -3.25
C PRO A 94 -12.86 -18.70 -2.90
N ALA A 95 -12.50 -17.74 -3.74
CA ALA A 95 -11.20 -17.08 -3.69
C ALA A 95 -10.92 -16.27 -2.42
N HIS A 96 -11.98 -15.78 -1.76
CA HIS A 96 -11.88 -15.07 -0.49
C HIS A 96 -11.47 -15.95 0.71
N SER A 97 -11.50 -17.28 0.55
CA SER A 97 -11.10 -18.22 1.61
C SER A 97 -9.63 -18.64 1.55
N ASP A 98 -8.86 -18.17 0.54
CA ASP A 98 -7.44 -18.51 0.45
C ASP A 98 -6.65 -17.85 1.61
N PRO A 99 -5.75 -18.60 2.29
CA PRO A 99 -4.84 -18.05 3.30
C PRO A 99 -4.09 -16.78 2.86
N LEU A 100 -3.74 -16.63 1.58
CA LEU A 100 -3.11 -15.44 1.03
C LEU A 100 -4.06 -14.24 1.01
N HIS A 101 -5.34 -14.45 0.68
CA HIS A 101 -6.35 -13.40 0.71
C HIS A 101 -6.56 -12.91 2.14
N ILE A 102 -6.74 -13.84 3.09
CA ILE A 102 -6.86 -13.53 4.51
C ILE A 102 -5.61 -12.81 5.03
N PHE A 103 -4.43 -13.26 4.65
CA PHE A 103 -3.18 -12.61 5.04
C PHE A 103 -3.08 -11.19 4.48
N SER A 104 -3.45 -10.97 3.20
CA SER A 104 -3.49 -9.63 2.62
C SER A 104 -4.48 -8.70 3.32
N GLU A 105 -5.67 -9.19 3.67
CA GLU A 105 -6.66 -8.40 4.43
C GLU A 105 -6.13 -7.99 5.80
N VAL A 106 -5.53 -8.94 6.53
CA VAL A 106 -4.88 -8.67 7.81
C VAL A 106 -3.77 -7.62 7.63
N LEU A 107 -2.97 -7.73 6.57
CA LEU A 107 -1.88 -6.80 6.30
C LEU A 107 -2.40 -5.38 6.01
N VAL A 108 -3.44 -5.24 5.19
CA VAL A 108 -4.11 -3.96 4.93
C VAL A 108 -4.69 -3.39 6.22
N PHE A 109 -5.42 -4.21 6.99
CA PHE A 109 -6.08 -3.77 8.22
C PHE A 109 -5.08 -3.30 9.29
N VAL A 110 -4.02 -4.08 9.51
CA VAL A 110 -2.92 -3.69 10.42
C VAL A 110 -2.22 -2.44 9.92
N GLY A 111 -2.00 -2.32 8.60
CA GLY A 111 -1.45 -1.11 7.99
C GLY A 111 -2.32 0.12 8.24
N LEU A 112 -3.65 0.02 8.08
CA LEU A 112 -4.59 1.11 8.36
C LEU A 112 -4.57 1.53 9.84
N ILE A 113 -4.54 0.56 10.76
CA ILE A 113 -4.40 0.85 12.20
C ILE A 113 -3.08 1.55 12.49
N LEU A 114 -1.97 1.02 11.96
CA LEU A 114 -0.64 1.60 12.16
C LEU A 114 -0.60 3.05 11.63
N LEU A 115 -1.20 3.30 10.47
CA LEU A 115 -1.29 4.64 9.89
C LEU A 115 -2.09 5.58 10.80
N ALA A 116 -3.28 5.16 11.25
CA ALA A 116 -4.15 5.97 12.10
C ALA A 116 -3.49 6.32 13.44
N VAL A 117 -2.85 5.34 14.10
CA VAL A 117 -2.18 5.56 15.38
C VAL A 117 -0.94 6.44 15.20
N SER A 118 -0.14 6.21 14.15
CA SER A 118 1.06 7.01 13.85
C SER A 118 0.69 8.45 13.54
N TRP A 119 -0.33 8.66 12.71
CA TRP A 119 -0.81 9.99 12.38
C TRP A 119 -1.20 10.80 13.61
N ARG A 120 -1.92 10.18 14.54
CA ARG A 120 -2.32 10.84 15.78
C ARG A 120 -1.10 11.37 16.54
N VAL A 121 -0.03 10.57 16.65
CA VAL A 121 1.21 10.99 17.31
C VAL A 121 1.88 12.13 16.54
N LEU A 122 2.03 12.00 15.22
CA LEU A 122 2.70 13.01 14.40
C LEU A 122 1.94 14.34 14.41
N TYR A 123 0.61 14.31 14.34
CA TYR A 123 -0.24 15.50 14.37
C TYR A 123 0.02 16.36 15.62
N TRP A 124 0.04 15.73 16.80
CA TRP A 124 0.31 16.45 18.05
C TRP A 124 1.76 16.93 18.13
N ALA A 125 2.72 16.10 17.74
CA ALA A 125 4.13 16.48 17.70
C ALA A 125 4.37 17.70 16.79
N GLN A 126 3.78 17.71 15.59
CA GLN A 126 3.86 18.85 14.67
C GLN A 126 3.18 20.11 15.22
N ARG A 127 2.00 19.96 15.86
CA ARG A 127 1.28 21.07 16.49
C ARG A 127 2.10 21.73 17.61
N ASP A 128 2.74 20.91 18.43
CA ASP A 128 3.52 21.36 19.58
C ASP A 128 4.99 21.67 19.22
N ARG A 129 5.37 21.48 17.94
CA ARG A 129 6.75 21.62 17.43
C ARG A 129 7.76 20.78 18.21
N THR A 130 7.38 19.55 18.53
CA THR A 130 8.22 18.56 19.22
C THR A 130 8.52 17.36 18.33
N LEU A 131 9.49 16.54 18.73
CA LEU A 131 9.77 15.27 18.07
C LEU A 131 8.73 14.21 18.42
N ALA A 132 8.18 13.54 17.41
CA ALA A 132 7.36 12.35 17.60
C ALA A 132 8.26 11.17 18.02
N THR A 133 8.22 10.78 19.29
CA THR A 133 9.05 9.68 19.84
C THR A 133 8.25 8.63 20.61
N THR A 134 6.93 8.76 20.65
CA THR A 134 6.02 7.90 21.41
C THR A 134 5.14 7.05 20.50
N GLY A 135 4.47 6.05 21.07
CA GLY A 135 3.63 5.13 20.29
C GLY A 135 4.45 4.42 19.21
N PRO A 136 3.95 4.33 17.96
CA PRO A 136 4.70 3.70 16.84
C PRO A 136 6.07 4.32 16.59
N TYR A 137 6.22 5.63 16.81
CA TYR A 137 7.49 6.34 16.65
C TYR A 137 8.55 5.92 17.66
N ALA A 138 8.18 5.26 18.75
CA ALA A 138 9.16 4.67 19.66
C ALA A 138 9.86 3.46 19.02
N TRP A 139 9.20 2.76 18.09
CA TRP A 139 9.69 1.50 17.54
C TRP A 139 10.40 1.68 16.20
N VAL A 140 9.90 2.60 15.38
CA VAL A 140 10.43 2.91 14.05
C VAL A 140 10.27 4.41 13.79
N ARG A 141 11.18 5.03 13.04
CA ARG A 141 11.13 6.47 12.75
C ARG A 141 10.06 6.84 11.72
N HIS A 142 9.75 5.91 10.83
CA HIS A 142 8.87 6.14 9.68
C HIS A 142 7.63 5.22 9.66
N PRO A 143 6.84 5.13 10.76
CA PRO A 143 5.77 4.16 10.85
C PRO A 143 4.63 4.44 9.85
N GLN A 144 4.47 5.68 9.38
CA GLN A 144 3.49 6.03 8.34
C GLN A 144 3.89 5.46 6.98
N TYR A 145 5.16 5.59 6.60
CA TYR A 145 5.67 4.98 5.37
C TYR A 145 5.62 3.45 5.45
N THR A 146 5.97 2.86 6.59
CA THR A 146 5.77 1.42 6.82
C THR A 146 4.30 1.03 6.64
N ALA A 147 3.35 1.81 7.19
CA ALA A 147 1.93 1.55 7.03
C ALA A 147 1.46 1.64 5.56
N PHE A 148 1.87 2.66 4.80
CA PHE A 148 1.56 2.76 3.38
C PHE A 148 2.12 1.59 2.58
N MET A 149 3.37 1.19 2.85
CA MET A 149 3.99 0.02 2.22
C MET A 149 3.24 -1.28 2.55
N MET A 150 2.78 -1.46 3.79
CA MET A 150 1.96 -2.61 4.20
C MET A 150 0.62 -2.65 3.47
N ILE A 151 -0.09 -1.52 3.39
CA ILE A 151 -1.39 -1.42 2.70
C ILE A 151 -1.21 -1.75 1.21
N MET A 152 -0.22 -1.14 0.56
CA MET A 152 0.07 -1.41 -0.85
C MET A 152 0.48 -2.87 -1.10
N LEU A 153 1.30 -3.45 -0.22
CA LEU A 153 1.69 -4.85 -0.31
C LEU A 153 0.48 -5.78 -0.12
N GLY A 154 -0.43 -5.46 0.80
CA GLY A 154 -1.66 -6.21 1.00
C GLY A 154 -2.50 -6.23 -0.26
N PHE A 155 -2.75 -5.06 -0.86
CA PHE A 155 -3.46 -4.99 -2.14
C PHE A 155 -2.76 -5.72 -3.28
N LEU A 156 -1.43 -5.59 -3.38
CA LEU A 156 -0.63 -6.29 -4.38
C LEU A 156 -0.73 -7.81 -4.22
N LEU A 157 -0.72 -8.32 -2.99
CA LEU A 157 -0.88 -9.74 -2.72
C LEU A 157 -2.29 -10.24 -3.05
N GLN A 158 -3.31 -9.44 -2.78
CA GLN A 158 -4.71 -9.79 -3.06
C GLN A 158 -5.00 -9.84 -4.56
N TRP A 159 -4.47 -8.87 -5.32
CA TRP A 159 -4.71 -8.70 -6.75
C TRP A 159 -3.43 -8.29 -7.51
N PRO A 160 -2.50 -9.23 -7.74
CA PRO A 160 -1.23 -8.93 -8.38
C PRO A 160 -1.43 -8.63 -9.87
N THR A 161 -1.01 -7.45 -10.32
CA THR A 161 -1.09 -7.03 -11.73
C THR A 161 0.26 -6.55 -12.22
N PHE A 162 0.54 -6.61 -13.52
CA PHE A 162 1.82 -6.14 -14.06
C PHE A 162 2.10 -4.67 -13.73
N PRO A 163 1.14 -3.73 -13.85
CA PRO A 163 1.36 -2.35 -13.44
C PRO A 163 1.71 -2.25 -11.95
N THR A 164 0.95 -2.92 -11.07
CA THR A 164 1.16 -2.81 -9.62
C THR A 164 2.47 -3.48 -9.17
N LEU A 165 2.85 -4.61 -9.78
CA LEU A 165 4.14 -5.28 -9.55
C LEU A 165 5.33 -4.40 -9.93
N LEU A 166 5.21 -3.61 -11.00
CA LEU A 166 6.25 -2.67 -11.42
C LEU A 166 6.26 -1.40 -10.54
N MET A 167 5.09 -0.85 -10.24
CA MET A 167 4.96 0.41 -9.49
C MET A 167 5.31 0.25 -8.00
N PHE A 168 5.01 -0.89 -7.39
CA PHE A 168 5.27 -1.14 -5.97
C PHE A 168 6.73 -0.90 -5.55
N PRO A 169 7.76 -1.53 -6.16
CA PRO A 169 9.16 -1.30 -5.78
C PRO A 169 9.60 0.14 -6.03
N VAL A 170 9.09 0.80 -7.08
CA VAL A 170 9.37 2.21 -7.37
C VAL A 170 8.84 3.11 -6.25
N LEU A 171 7.61 2.86 -5.79
CA LEU A 171 6.99 3.60 -4.70
C LEU A 171 7.66 3.35 -3.35
N VAL A 172 8.06 2.11 -3.08
CA VAL A 172 8.88 1.79 -1.90
C VAL A 172 10.18 2.60 -1.92
N GLY A 173 10.88 2.63 -3.06
CA GLY A 173 12.09 3.44 -3.23
C GLY A 173 11.84 4.92 -3.01
N LEU A 174 10.75 5.46 -3.57
CA LEU A 174 10.35 6.85 -3.39
C LEU A 174 10.09 7.20 -1.91
N TYR A 175 9.37 6.35 -1.18
CA TYR A 175 9.12 6.58 0.26
C TYR A 175 10.38 6.45 1.11
N ILE A 176 11.32 5.57 0.73
CA ILE A 176 12.62 5.48 1.39
C ILE A 176 13.41 6.78 1.18
N LEU A 177 13.42 7.33 -0.04
CA LEU A 177 14.08 8.60 -0.33
C LEU A 177 13.44 9.75 0.46
N LEU A 178 12.10 9.82 0.47
CA LEU A 178 11.36 10.85 1.19
C LEU A 178 11.62 10.79 2.70
N ALA A 179 11.69 9.58 3.26
CA ALA A 179 12.07 9.38 4.65
C ALA A 179 13.44 9.97 4.97
N TYR A 180 14.47 9.73 4.13
CA TYR A 180 15.80 10.31 4.34
C TYR A 180 15.81 11.84 4.26
N GLU A 181 15.00 12.43 3.39
CA GLU A 181 14.81 13.89 3.34
C GLU A 181 14.19 14.40 4.64
N GLU A 182 13.13 13.76 5.14
CA GLU A 182 12.51 14.09 6.42
C GLU A 182 13.50 13.96 7.59
N GLU A 183 14.37 12.95 7.57
CA GLU A 183 15.42 12.82 8.59
C GLU A 183 16.40 14.00 8.57
N ALA A 184 16.76 14.49 7.38
CA ALA A 184 17.64 15.64 7.22
C ALA A 184 16.97 16.93 7.72
N GLU A 185 15.70 17.13 7.40
CA GLU A 185 14.90 18.27 7.89
C GLU A 185 14.73 18.21 9.42
N ALA A 186 14.43 17.03 9.96
CA ALA A 186 14.30 16.82 11.40
C ALA A 186 15.63 17.07 12.15
N ARG A 187 16.78 16.68 11.57
CA ARG A 187 18.10 17.03 12.11
C ARG A 187 18.33 18.53 12.15
N VAL A 188 17.98 19.25 11.09
CA VAL A 188 18.11 20.71 11.05
C VAL A 188 17.21 21.37 12.11
N GLN A 189 15.98 20.86 12.29
CA GLN A 189 15.01 21.43 13.22
C GLN A 189 15.31 21.11 14.69
N PHE A 190 15.74 19.88 15.00
CA PHE A 190 15.81 19.37 16.37
C PHE A 190 17.24 19.03 16.85
N GLY A 191 18.24 19.06 15.97
CA GLY A 191 19.65 18.85 16.28
C GLY A 191 19.92 17.57 17.05
N GLU A 192 20.69 17.67 18.14
CA GLU A 192 21.09 16.53 18.97
C GLU A 192 19.92 15.71 19.50
N ALA A 193 18.74 16.33 19.71
CA ALA A 193 17.58 15.59 20.19
C ALA A 193 17.12 14.54 19.16
N TYR A 194 17.19 14.88 17.87
CA TYR A 194 16.93 13.93 16.80
C TYR A 194 18.03 12.88 16.71
N ASP A 195 19.30 13.27 16.81
CA ASP A 195 20.41 12.32 16.71
C ASP A 195 20.38 11.26 17.83
N ARG A 196 20.06 11.67 19.06
CA ARG A 196 19.84 10.72 20.18
C ARG A 196 18.68 9.78 19.90
N TYR A 197 17.58 10.29 19.36
CA TYR A 197 16.43 9.47 18.98
C TYR A 197 16.75 8.48 17.86
N ALA A 198 17.45 8.93 16.82
CA ALA A 198 17.81 8.14 15.66
C ALA A 198 18.86 7.06 15.96
N ALA A 199 19.70 7.27 16.97
CA ALA A 199 20.67 6.29 17.42
C ALA A 199 20.03 5.00 18.00
N VAL A 200 18.83 5.13 18.60
CA VAL A 200 18.15 4.02 19.29
C VAL A 200 16.90 3.51 18.57
N THR A 201 16.41 4.25 17.58
CA THR A 201 15.16 3.92 16.88
C THR A 201 15.45 3.65 15.41
N PRO A 202 15.23 2.45 14.86
CA PRO A 202 15.48 2.12 13.45
C PRO A 202 14.52 2.84 12.50
N ALA A 203 14.85 2.89 11.20
CA ALA A 203 14.05 3.62 10.21
C ALA A 203 12.65 3.00 9.98
N PHE A 204 12.59 1.74 9.53
CA PHE A 204 11.36 1.12 9.00
C PHE A 204 10.94 -0.19 9.68
N PHE A 205 11.91 -0.97 10.19
CA PHE A 205 11.66 -2.27 10.83
C PHE A 205 12.11 -2.23 12.29
N PRO A 206 11.29 -2.72 13.23
CA PRO A 206 11.65 -2.72 14.63
C PRO A 206 12.88 -3.60 14.87
N SER A 207 13.84 -3.11 15.63
CA SER A 207 15.00 -3.88 16.05
C SER A 207 14.68 -4.52 17.40
N TRP A 208 14.85 -5.84 17.50
CA TRP A 208 14.70 -6.59 18.75
C TRP A 208 15.91 -6.40 19.69
N ARG A 209 16.86 -5.53 19.33
CA ARG A 209 18.01 -5.21 20.16
C ARG A 209 17.52 -4.39 21.35
N LYS A 210 17.61 -5.00 22.54
CA LYS A 210 17.17 -4.44 23.82
C LYS A 210 17.60 -2.97 23.94
N ARG A 211 16.64 -2.10 24.29
CA ARG A 211 16.93 -0.80 24.90
C ARG A 211 17.64 -1.11 26.22
N VAL A 212 18.95 -0.90 26.27
CA VAL A 212 19.74 -0.92 27.51
C VAL A 212 19.78 0.50 28.05
#